data_AF-A0A1H9J6K6-F1
#
_entry.id   AF-A0A1H9J6K6-F1
#
_cell.length_a   1.000
_cell.length_b   1.000
_cell.length_c   1.000
_cell.angle_alpha   90.00
_cell.angle_beta   90.00
_cell.angle_gamma   90.00
#
_symmetry.space_group_name_H-M   'P 1'
#
loop_
_entity.id
_entity.type
_entity.pdbx_description
1 polymer ?
#
loop_
_entity_poly.entity_id
_entity_poly.type
_entity_poly.pdbx_seq_one_letter_code
_entity_poly.pdbx_strand_id
1 'polypeptide(L)'
;MSKDSCDGCGRTVTVSGGIANLWSFGTDAGTVGTAMTLELEDGTSHLLCYPCIEAVPDHPTAEDIERLERIDDETSRLGTL
;
A
#
# COMPACT_ATOMS: atom_id res chain seq x y z
N MET A 1 17.42 -2.58 3.04
CA MET A 1 16.07 -2.05 2.81
C MET A 1 15.54 -2.71 1.56
N SER A 2 14.54 -3.57 1.68
CA SER A 2 13.87 -4.16 0.52
C SER A 2 12.91 -3.11 -0.02
N LYS A 3 12.98 -2.81 -1.32
CA LYS A 3 11.93 -2.07 -2.01
C LYS A 3 10.89 -3.11 -2.40
N ASP A 4 9.66 -2.94 -1.93
CA ASP A 4 8.54 -3.75 -2.37
C ASP A 4 7.60 -2.89 -3.23
N SER A 5 6.62 -3.54 -3.87
CA SER A 5 5.62 -2.89 -4.70
C SER A 5 4.26 -2.98 -4.02
N CYS A 6 3.45 -1.91 -4.11
CA CYS A 6 2.07 -1.93 -3.68
C CYS A 6 1.27 -2.94 -4.53
N ASP A 7 0.55 -3.85 -3.90
CA ASP A 7 -0.20 -4.91 -4.58
C ASP A 7 -1.39 -4.37 -5.40
N GLY A 8 -1.93 -3.21 -5.01
CA GLY A 8 -2.98 -2.54 -5.76
C GLY A 8 -2.44 -1.75 -6.96
N CYS A 9 -1.70 -0.68 -6.68
CA CYS A 9 -1.31 0.29 -7.72
C CYS A 9 0.10 0.09 -8.32
N GLY A 10 0.86 -0.91 -7.85
CA GLY A 10 2.21 -1.21 -8.34
C GLY A 10 3.31 -0.19 -7.98
N ARG A 11 3.00 0.87 -7.21
CA ARG A 11 3.99 1.88 -6.81
C ARG A 11 5.05 1.24 -5.91
N THR A 12 6.32 1.60 -6.11
CA THR A 12 7.40 1.22 -5.20
C THR A 12 7.20 1.88 -3.84
N VAL A 13 7.23 1.07 -2.79
CA VAL A 13 6.96 1.49 -1.41
C VAL A 13 8.09 1.06 -0.48
N THR A 14 8.19 1.75 0.65
CA THR A 14 9.01 1.28 1.77
C THR A 14 8.08 0.63 2.79
N VAL A 15 8.36 -0.63 3.11
CA VAL A 15 7.62 -1.38 4.13
C VAL A 15 8.19 -1.01 5.50
N SER A 16 7.38 -0.38 6.35
CA SER A 16 7.77 -0.04 7.73
C SER A 16 7.71 -1.25 8.70
N GLY A 17 7.57 -2.47 8.17
CA GLY A 17 7.31 -3.70 8.94
C GLY A 17 8.57 -4.42 9.43
N GLY A 18 8.92 -4.17 10.69
CA GLY A 18 9.83 -5.02 11.47
C GLY A 18 9.97 -4.50 12.90
N ILE A 19 9.65 -5.33 13.89
CA ILE A 19 9.78 -5.11 15.36
C ILE A 19 11.20 -4.75 15.87
N ALA A 20 12.12 -4.34 14.99
CA ALA A 20 13.46 -3.86 15.34
C ALA A 20 13.64 -2.35 15.15
N ASN A 21 12.70 -1.60 14.56
CA ASN A 21 12.91 -0.17 14.29
C ASN A 21 11.68 0.68 14.57
N LEU A 22 11.42 0.91 15.85
CA LEU A 22 10.60 2.03 16.37
C LEU A 22 11.18 3.43 16.01
N TRP A 23 12.28 3.51 15.26
CA TRP A 23 13.04 4.72 14.95
C TRP A 23 13.74 4.63 13.58
N SER A 24 12.99 4.57 12.49
CA SER A 24 13.57 4.87 11.17
C SER A 24 12.64 5.77 10.37
N PHE A 25 12.59 7.03 10.80
CA PHE A 25 12.32 8.14 9.89
C PHE A 25 13.53 8.22 8.95
N GLY A 26 13.53 7.38 7.92
CA GLY A 26 14.59 7.30 6.92
C GLY A 26 14.57 8.55 6.04
N THR A 27 15.41 9.51 6.38
CA THR A 27 15.64 10.82 5.75
C THR A 27 16.05 10.79 4.27
N ASP A 28 16.20 9.63 3.61
CA ASP A 28 16.92 9.54 2.33
C ASP A 28 16.17 8.86 1.18
N ALA A 29 14.84 8.95 1.15
CA ALA A 29 14.04 8.29 0.12
C ALA A 29 13.11 9.29 -0.57
N GLY A 30 13.70 10.15 -1.42
CA GLY A 30 12.93 10.98 -2.34
C GLY A 30 11.83 10.15 -3.00
N THR A 31 10.58 10.57 -2.81
CA THR A 31 9.35 10.01 -3.40
C THR A 31 8.94 8.60 -2.99
N VAL A 32 9.43 8.02 -1.89
CA VAL A 32 9.05 6.64 -1.52
C VAL A 32 7.86 6.61 -0.55
N GLY A 33 6.72 6.17 -1.07
CA GLY A 33 5.47 6.08 -0.30
C GLY A 33 5.55 5.07 0.85
N THR A 34 4.95 5.44 1.98
CA THR A 34 4.74 4.55 3.13
C THR A 34 3.67 3.51 2.78
N ALA A 35 3.92 2.24 3.10
CA ALA A 35 2.96 1.15 2.94
C ALA A 35 2.79 0.35 4.23
N MET A 36 1.62 -0.27 4.34
CA MET A 36 1.26 -1.18 5.42
C MET A 36 0.68 -2.47 4.82
N THR A 37 0.88 -3.58 5.51
CA THR A 37 0.22 -4.84 5.16
C THR A 37 -1.19 -4.83 5.74
N LEU A 38 -2.19 -4.96 4.87
CA LEU A 38 -3.59 -5.09 5.22
C LEU A 38 -3.98 -6.58 5.14
N GLU A 39 -4.56 -7.12 6.20
CA GLU A 39 -5.19 -8.44 6.19
C GLU A 39 -6.68 -8.29 5.91
N LEU A 40 -7.17 -9.03 4.92
CA LEU A 40 -8.57 -9.03 4.51
C LEU A 40 -9.37 -10.10 5.26
N GLU A 41 -10.70 -9.99 5.23
CA GLU A 41 -11.61 -10.95 5.90
C GLU A 41 -11.52 -12.37 5.35
N ASP A 42 -11.08 -12.53 4.10
CA ASP A 42 -10.83 -13.83 3.47
C ASP A 42 -9.52 -14.49 3.91
N GLY A 43 -8.73 -13.81 4.76
CA GLY A 43 -7.45 -14.27 5.29
C GLY A 43 -6.25 -13.99 4.39
N THR A 44 -6.43 -13.29 3.26
CA THR A 44 -5.31 -12.84 2.43
C THR A 44 -4.66 -11.57 2.99
N SER A 45 -3.37 -11.39 2.73
CA SER A 45 -2.61 -10.21 3.16
C SER A 45 -2.02 -9.50 1.94
N HIS A 46 -2.23 -8.19 1.86
CA HIS A 46 -1.77 -7.36 0.75
C HIS A 46 -0.96 -6.17 1.27
N LEU A 47 0.16 -5.88 0.64
CA LEU A 47 0.96 -4.70 0.92
C LEU A 47 0.42 -3.50 0.15
N LEU A 48 -0.17 -2.53 0.85
CA LEU A 48 -0.80 -1.37 0.22
C LEU A 48 -0.14 -0.07 0.66
N CYS A 49 0.09 0.82 -0.30
CA CYS A 49 0.46 2.21 0.00
C CYS A 49 -0.71 2.96 0.62
N TYR A 50 -0.43 3.97 1.44
CA TYR A 50 -1.47 4.75 2.11
C TYR A 50 -2.58 5.29 1.18
N PRO A 51 -2.29 5.83 -0.02
CA PRO A 51 -3.33 6.25 -0.97
C PRO A 51 -4.29 5.14 -1.45
N CYS A 52 -3.81 3.89 -1.50
CA CYS A 52 -4.63 2.75 -1.86
C CYS A 52 -5.53 2.33 -0.69
N ILE A 53 -4.99 2.38 0.53
CA ILE A 53 -5.76 2.11 1.77
C ILE A 53 -6.90 3.12 1.94
N GLU A 54 -6.67 4.39 1.61
CA GLU A 54 -7.73 5.40 1.68
C GLU A 54 -8.79 5.28 0.57
N ALA A 55 -8.48 4.57 -0.53
CA ALA A 55 -9.37 4.42 -1.67
C ALA A 55 -10.28 3.18 -1.58
N VAL A 56 -9.93 2.19 -0.76
CA VAL A 56 -10.71 0.98 -0.57
C VAL A 56 -11.90 1.20 0.38
N PRO A 57 -12.99 0.42 0.27
CA PRO A 57 -14.09 0.46 1.22
C PRO A 57 -13.69 -0.09 2.60
N ASP A 58 -14.55 0.12 3.61
CA ASP A 58 -14.31 -0.34 4.99
C ASP A 58 -14.12 -1.86 5.11
N HIS A 59 -14.79 -2.64 4.25
CA HIS A 59 -14.65 -4.10 4.14
C HIS A 59 -14.18 -4.45 2.72
N PRO A 60 -12.88 -4.32 2.43
CA PRO A 60 -12.37 -4.58 1.09
C PRO A 60 -12.20 -6.07 0.83
N THR A 61 -12.41 -6.43 -0.44
CA THR A 61 -12.17 -7.77 -0.97
C THR A 61 -10.87 -7.79 -1.79
N ALA A 62 -10.36 -8.99 -2.10
CA ALA A 62 -9.23 -9.12 -3.02
C ALA A 62 -9.53 -8.51 -4.39
N GLU A 63 -10.80 -8.58 -4.86
CA GLU A 63 -11.21 -7.93 -6.10
C GLU A 63 -11.06 -6.41 -6.02
N ASP A 64 -11.38 -5.79 -4.89
CA ASP A 64 -11.18 -4.35 -4.70
C ASP A 64 -9.69 -3.97 -4.82
N ILE A 65 -8.78 -4.82 -4.32
CA ILE A 65 -7.35 -4.59 -4.43
C ILE A 65 -6.87 -4.63 -5.88
N GLU A 66 -7.30 -5.63 -6.64
CA GLU A 66 -6.94 -5.80 -8.06
C GLU A 66 -7.40 -4.63 -8.94
N ARG A 67 -8.40 -3.88 -8.49
CA ARG A 67 -8.99 -2.74 -9.20
C ARG A 67 -8.39 -1.41 -8.81
N LEU A 68 -7.44 -1.39 -7.88
CA LEU A 68 -6.79 -0.15 -7.47
C LEU A 68 -5.89 0.36 -8.58
N GLU A 69 -6.05 1.63 -8.90
CA GLU A 69 -5.30 2.28 -9.96
C GLU A 69 -4.49 3.45 -9.40
N ARG A 70 -3.26 3.57 -9.88
CA ARG A 70 -2.45 4.77 -9.69
C ARG A 70 -2.98 5.90 -10.56
N ILE A 71 -3.29 7.04 -9.94
CA ILE A 71 -3.70 8.25 -10.67
C ILE A 71 -2.50 9.16 -10.93
N ASP A 72 -1.72 9.44 -9.88
CA ASP A 72 -0.48 10.21 -9.96
C ASP A 72 0.56 9.65 -8.98
N ASP A 73 1.56 10.43 -8.56
CA ASP A 73 2.60 9.96 -7.64
C ASP A 73 2.11 9.83 -6.19
N GLU A 74 1.06 10.56 -5.82
CA GLU A 74 0.56 10.73 -4.45
C GLU A 74 -0.85 10.16 -4.24
N THR A 75 -1.61 9.90 -5.31
CA THR A 75 -3.02 9.49 -5.23
C THR A 75 -3.27 8.12 -5.87
N SER A 76 -4.37 7.50 -5.48
CA SER A 76 -4.88 6.24 -6.04
C SER A 76 -6.40 6.25 -5.99
N ARG A 77 -7.04 5.41 -6.79
CA ARG A 77 -8.50 5.25 -6.79
C ARG A 77 -8.88 3.80 -6.96
N LEU A 78 -10.10 3.47 -6.56
CA LEU A 78 -10.74 2.22 -6.93
C LEU A 78 -11.44 2.36 -8.30
N GLY A 79 -11.08 1.52 -9.26
CA GLY A 79 -11.75 1.47 -10.55
C GLY A 79 -13.23 1.05 -10.42
N THR A 80 -14.10 1.51 -11.33
CA THR A 80 -15.50 1.08 -11.44
C THR A 80 -15.65 -0.04 -12.47
N LEU A 81 -16.60 -0.97 -12.25
CA LEU A 81 -16.81 -2.19 -13.06
C LEU A 81 -17.35 -1.83 -14.45
#